data_AF-A0A2H3E3W1-F1
#
_entry.id   AF-A0A2H3E3W1-F1
#
_cell.length_a   1.000
_cell.length_b   1.000
_cell.length_c   1.000
_cell.angle_alpha   90.00
_cell.angle_beta   90.00
_cell.angle_gamma   90.00
#
_symmetry.space_group_name_H-M   'P 1'
#
loop_
_entity.id
_entity.type
_entity.pdbx_description
1 polymer ?
#
loop_
_entity_poly.entity_id
_entity_poly.type
_entity_poly.pdbx_seq_one_letter_code
_entity_poly.pdbx_strand_id
1 'polypeptide(L)'
;DIVHTFAAFLDFCYLVWRSDIDENTLHSILEAVDCFHCHHHCQIFITTGVHNDFNLPRQHAIIHYVQHIIEFSVPNGLCSSITESHHITTVKKPWCHSNCYQALSQMLLTNQQLDKLNTVRLANSLVRESRVCVCKIFCICKEGYHPL
;
A
#
# COMPACT_ATOMS: atom_id res chain seq x y z
N ASP A 1 -24.01 3.13 -14.78
CA ASP A 1 -22.72 2.54 -15.20
C ASP A 1 -21.52 3.09 -14.45
N ILE A 2 -21.15 4.37 -14.57
CA ILE A 2 -20.01 4.95 -13.82
C ILE A 2 -20.12 4.71 -12.30
N VAL A 3 -21.31 4.94 -11.72
CA VAL A 3 -21.56 4.72 -10.28
C VAL A 3 -21.39 3.25 -9.89
N HIS A 4 -21.77 2.31 -10.76
CA HIS A 4 -21.58 0.88 -10.53
C HIS A 4 -20.10 0.50 -10.58
N THR A 5 -19.31 1.13 -11.46
CA THR A 5 -17.84 0.94 -11.49
C THR A 5 -17.20 1.35 -10.18
N PHE A 6 -17.57 2.52 -9.65
CA PHE A 6 -17.05 2.99 -8.37
C PHE A 6 -17.54 2.13 -7.20
N ALA A 7 -18.80 1.68 -7.21
CA ALA A 7 -19.32 0.79 -6.19
C ALA A 7 -18.53 -0.53 -6.14
N ALA A 8 -18.36 -1.21 -7.28
CA ALA A 8 -17.59 -2.46 -7.36
C ALA A 8 -16.12 -2.27 -6.90
N PHE A 9 -15.51 -1.14 -7.26
CA PHE A 9 -14.16 -0.81 -6.79
C PHE A 9 -14.09 -0.57 -5.27
N LEU A 10 -15.08 0.13 -4.71
CA LEU A 10 -15.16 0.37 -3.27
C LEU A 10 -15.45 -0.91 -2.49
N ASP A 11 -16.29 -1.80 -3.03
CA ASP A 11 -16.57 -3.12 -2.45
C ASP A 11 -15.29 -3.95 -2.37
N PHE A 12 -14.51 -4.01 -3.45
CA PHE A 12 -13.17 -4.61 -3.45
C PHE A 12 -12.28 -3.99 -2.36
N CYS A 13 -12.19 -2.65 -2.31
CA CYS A 13 -11.36 -1.96 -1.33
C CYS A 13 -11.78 -2.29 0.11
N TYR A 14 -13.08 -2.40 0.36
CA TYR A 14 -13.62 -2.71 1.69
C TYR A 14 -13.31 -4.16 2.10
N LEU A 15 -13.41 -5.11 1.17
CA LEU A 15 -13.09 -6.52 1.43
C LEU A 15 -11.60 -6.71 1.73
N VAL A 16 -10.72 -6.10 0.92
CA VAL A 16 -9.26 -6.18 1.08
C VAL A 16 -8.78 -5.51 2.37
N TRP A 17 -9.55 -4.56 2.92
CA TRP A 17 -9.17 -3.85 4.14
C TRP A 17 -9.49 -4.61 5.44
N ARG A 18 -10.15 -5.77 5.38
CA ARG A 18 -10.39 -6.60 6.57
C ARG A 18 -9.07 -7.12 7.14
N SER A 19 -8.98 -7.17 8.48
CA SER A 19 -7.81 -7.71 9.19
C SER A 19 -7.64 -9.22 9.00
N ASP A 20 -8.76 -9.88 8.77
CA ASP A 20 -8.87 -11.33 8.67
C ASP A 20 -9.61 -11.64 7.36
N ILE A 21 -8.98 -12.47 6.52
CA ILE A 21 -9.51 -12.90 5.24
C ILE A 21 -9.67 -14.42 5.30
N ASP A 22 -10.93 -14.85 5.34
CA ASP A 22 -11.33 -16.24 5.19
C ASP A 22 -11.51 -16.59 3.71
N GLU A 23 -11.62 -17.90 3.40
CA GLU A 23 -11.86 -18.40 2.04
C GLU A 23 -13.11 -17.78 1.39
N ASN A 24 -14.19 -17.60 2.17
CA ASN A 24 -15.41 -16.93 1.70
C ASN A 24 -15.16 -15.46 1.30
N THR A 25 -14.34 -14.74 2.07
CA THR A 25 -13.98 -13.35 1.72
C THR A 25 -13.06 -13.30 0.53
N LEU A 26 -12.17 -14.28 0.35
CA LEU A 26 -11.32 -14.39 -0.85
C LEU A 26 -12.18 -14.61 -2.10
N HIS A 27 -13.22 -15.45 -2.01
CA HIS A 27 -14.19 -15.63 -3.09
C HIS A 27 -14.94 -14.33 -3.39
N SER A 28 -15.39 -13.61 -2.34
CA SER A 28 -16.04 -12.31 -2.50
C SER A 28 -15.11 -11.26 -3.16
N ILE A 29 -13.80 -11.30 -2.86
CA ILE A 29 -12.80 -10.43 -3.49
C ILE A 29 -12.68 -10.77 -4.97
N LEU A 30 -12.58 -12.05 -5.33
CA LEU A 30 -12.54 -12.50 -6.73
C LEU A 30 -13.79 -12.03 -7.49
N GLU A 31 -14.98 -12.25 -6.92
CA GLU A 31 -16.24 -11.78 -7.52
C GLU A 31 -16.26 -10.27 -7.70
N ALA A 32 -15.76 -9.49 -6.73
CA ALA A 32 -15.68 -8.03 -6.84
C ALA A 32 -14.70 -7.57 -7.93
N VAL A 33 -13.56 -8.24 -8.07
CA VAL A 33 -12.57 -7.99 -9.13
C VAL A 33 -13.17 -8.34 -10.50
N ASP A 34 -13.85 -9.48 -10.62
CA ASP A 34 -14.54 -9.88 -11.83
C ASP A 34 -15.69 -8.93 -12.16
N CYS A 35 -16.44 -8.44 -11.18
CA CYS A 35 -17.45 -7.39 -11.41
C CYS A 35 -16.80 -6.10 -11.90
N PHE A 36 -15.66 -5.70 -11.35
CA PHE A 36 -14.96 -4.50 -11.81
C PHE A 36 -14.43 -4.62 -13.25
N HIS A 37 -13.86 -5.77 -13.61
CA HIS A 37 -13.24 -6.00 -14.92
C HIS A 37 -14.20 -6.54 -16.00
N CYS A 38 -15.07 -7.50 -15.68
CA CYS A 38 -15.96 -8.18 -16.63
C CYS A 38 -17.28 -7.45 -16.90
N HIS A 39 -17.85 -6.67 -15.96
CA HIS A 39 -19.17 -6.04 -16.16
C HIS A 39 -19.18 -4.76 -17.01
N HIS A 40 -18.30 -4.62 -18.01
CA HIS A 40 -18.29 -3.45 -18.90
C HIS A 40 -18.13 -2.07 -18.19
N HIS A 41 -17.89 -2.07 -16.89
CA HIS A 41 -17.87 -0.88 -16.05
C HIS A 41 -16.64 -0.02 -16.31
N CYS A 42 -15.52 -0.62 -16.69
CA CYS A 42 -14.34 0.11 -17.14
C CYS A 42 -14.50 0.64 -18.57
N GLN A 43 -15.31 -0.04 -19.39
CA GLN A 43 -15.57 0.35 -20.77
C GLN A 43 -16.42 1.63 -20.85
N ILE A 44 -17.22 1.93 -19.83
CA ILE A 44 -17.96 3.20 -19.75
C ILE A 44 -17.03 4.42 -19.86
N PHE A 45 -15.80 4.35 -19.33
CA PHE A 45 -14.83 5.45 -19.37
C PHE A 45 -14.25 5.65 -20.78
N ILE A 46 -14.16 4.57 -21.55
CA ILE A 46 -13.79 4.61 -22.97
C ILE A 46 -14.96 5.15 -23.79
N THR A 47 -16.17 4.64 -23.56
CA THR A 47 -17.40 5.07 -24.26
C THR A 47 -17.73 6.55 -23.99
N THR A 48 -17.45 7.05 -22.79
CA THR A 48 -17.66 8.47 -22.43
C THR A 48 -16.50 9.38 -22.84
N GLY A 49 -15.43 8.84 -23.42
CA GLY A 49 -14.27 9.60 -23.90
C GLY A 49 -13.40 10.19 -22.78
N VAL A 50 -13.52 9.67 -21.54
CA VAL A 50 -12.72 10.12 -20.40
C VAL A 50 -11.27 9.64 -20.53
N HIS A 51 -11.06 8.44 -21.09
CA HIS A 51 -9.73 7.88 -21.34
C HIS A 51 -9.75 6.95 -22.56
N ASN A 52 -8.63 6.81 -23.26
CA ASN A 52 -8.53 6.00 -24.48
C ASN A 52 -8.48 4.49 -24.19
N ASP A 53 -7.89 4.13 -23.05
CA ASP A 53 -7.60 2.76 -22.63
C ASP A 53 -7.64 2.62 -21.10
N PHE A 54 -8.05 1.47 -20.58
CA PHE A 54 -8.18 1.26 -19.13
C PHE A 54 -7.02 0.42 -18.57
N ASN A 55 -5.80 0.68 -19.05
CA ASN A 55 -4.57 -0.02 -18.68
C ASN A 55 -3.76 0.78 -17.64
N LEU A 56 -4.42 1.33 -16.63
CA LEU A 56 -3.71 2.07 -15.59
C LEU A 56 -2.93 1.08 -14.73
N PRO A 57 -1.62 1.31 -14.48
CA PRO A 57 -0.77 0.38 -13.72
C PRO A 57 -1.37 -0.01 -12.36
N ARG A 58 -2.04 0.95 -11.71
CA ARG A 58 -2.71 0.77 -10.42
C ARG A 58 -3.99 -0.05 -10.48
N GLN A 59 -4.72 -0.03 -11.60
CA GLN A 59 -5.92 -0.84 -11.79
C GLN A 59 -5.54 -2.26 -12.22
N HIS A 60 -4.47 -2.41 -13.00
CA HIS A 60 -3.93 -3.72 -13.36
C HIS A 60 -3.45 -4.50 -12.12
N ALA A 61 -2.92 -3.82 -11.11
CA ALA A 61 -2.50 -4.44 -9.85
C ALA A 61 -3.63 -5.20 -9.11
N ILE A 62 -4.90 -4.84 -9.35
CA ILE A 62 -6.06 -5.40 -8.66
C ILE A 62 -6.21 -6.90 -8.94
N ILE A 63 -5.88 -7.35 -10.16
CA ILE A 63 -6.00 -8.77 -10.52
C ILE A 63 -4.99 -9.65 -9.77
N HIS A 64 -3.86 -9.07 -9.35
CA HIS A 64 -2.81 -9.78 -8.64
C HIS A 64 -3.04 -9.82 -7.13
N TYR A 65 -4.02 -9.06 -6.60
CA TYR A 65 -4.22 -8.93 -5.16
C TYR A 65 -4.58 -10.25 -4.48
N VAL A 66 -5.37 -11.09 -5.14
CA VAL A 66 -5.75 -12.41 -4.62
C VAL A 66 -4.52 -13.30 -4.47
N GLN A 67 -3.66 -13.35 -5.49
CA GLN A 67 -2.41 -14.09 -5.43
C GLN A 67 -1.50 -13.56 -4.30
N HIS A 68 -1.40 -12.25 -4.16
CA HIS A 68 -0.62 -11.64 -3.08
C HIS A 68 -1.17 -11.94 -1.69
N ILE A 69 -2.49 -11.99 -1.50
CA ILE A 69 -3.11 -12.39 -0.23
C ILE A 69 -2.77 -13.84 0.10
N ILE A 70 -2.75 -14.74 -0.89
CA ILE A 70 -2.39 -16.15 -0.68
C ILE A 70 -0.90 -16.28 -0.33
N GLU A 71 -0.02 -15.60 -1.05
CA GLU A 71 1.43 -15.72 -0.88
C GLU A 71 1.97 -15.01 0.37
N PHE A 72 1.43 -13.82 0.67
CA PHE A 72 1.98 -12.92 1.70
C PHE A 72 1.03 -12.69 2.86
N SER A 73 -0.12 -13.39 2.89
CA SER A 73 -1.21 -13.15 3.84
C SER A 73 -1.73 -11.71 3.78
N VAL A 74 -2.72 -11.38 4.62
CA VAL A 74 -3.23 -10.01 4.71
C VAL A 74 -2.08 -9.07 5.08
N PRO A 75 -1.83 -8.00 4.31
CA PRO A 75 -0.86 -6.98 4.67
C PRO A 75 -1.42 -6.14 5.82
N ASN A 76 -1.47 -6.74 7.01
CA ASN A 76 -1.97 -6.18 8.27
C ASN A 76 -1.06 -5.05 8.77
N GLY A 77 -1.04 -3.95 8.03
CA GLY A 77 -0.21 -2.79 8.31
C GLY A 77 1.23 -2.89 7.81
N LEU A 78 1.54 -3.78 6.87
CA LEU A 78 2.83 -3.81 6.15
C LEU A 78 2.60 -3.39 4.69
N CYS A 79 3.09 -2.21 4.34
CA CYS A 79 2.99 -1.60 3.02
C CYS A 79 4.42 -1.22 2.61
N SER A 80 4.74 -1.28 1.32
CA SER A 80 6.00 -0.71 0.81
C SER A 80 6.15 0.77 1.19
N SER A 81 5.05 1.50 1.39
CA SER A 81 5.07 2.88 1.91
C SER A 81 5.52 2.97 3.37
N ILE A 82 5.21 1.97 4.21
CA ILE A 82 5.62 1.94 5.63
C ILE A 82 7.10 1.62 5.72
N THR A 83 7.55 0.61 4.97
CA THR A 83 8.98 0.25 4.91
C THR A 83 9.80 1.36 4.25
N GLU A 84 9.31 1.99 3.17
CA GLU A 84 9.97 3.13 2.52
C GLU A 84 9.98 4.37 3.43
N SER A 85 8.89 4.66 4.14
CA SER A 85 8.87 5.77 5.11
C SER A 85 9.88 5.53 6.22
N HIS A 86 9.95 4.31 6.74
CA HIS A 86 10.94 3.92 7.74
C HIS A 86 12.36 4.03 7.18
N HIS A 87 12.61 3.53 5.97
CA HIS A 87 13.89 3.61 5.25
C HIS A 87 14.31 5.06 4.99
N ILE A 88 13.37 5.96 4.68
CA ILE A 88 13.67 7.39 4.58
C ILE A 88 14.21 7.91 5.92
N THR A 89 13.56 7.57 7.03
CA THR A 89 13.93 8.07 8.35
C THR A 89 15.21 7.47 8.91
N THR A 90 15.46 6.17 8.70
CA THR A 90 16.57 5.44 9.30
C THR A 90 17.79 5.33 8.39
N VAL A 91 17.61 5.49 7.07
CA VAL A 91 18.69 5.35 6.09
C VAL A 91 18.90 6.63 5.30
N LYS A 92 17.93 7.09 4.50
CA LYS A 92 18.15 8.22 3.58
C LYS A 92 18.49 9.51 4.32
N LYS A 93 17.74 9.87 5.36
CA LYS A 93 18.01 11.08 6.15
C LYS A 93 19.37 11.01 6.85
N PRO A 94 19.71 9.98 7.64
CA PRO A 94 21.03 9.86 8.26
C PRO A 94 22.17 9.85 7.25
N TRP A 95 22.00 9.20 6.10
CA TRP A 95 22.98 9.21 5.02
C TRP A 95 23.29 10.64 4.55
N CYS A 96 22.26 11.44 4.26
CA CYS A 96 22.41 12.83 3.85
C CYS A 96 23.06 13.73 4.91
N HIS A 97 22.92 13.40 6.20
CA HIS A 97 23.54 14.17 7.31
C HIS A 97 24.95 13.67 7.66
N SER A 98 25.37 12.51 7.15
CA SER A 98 26.69 11.96 7.40
C SER A 98 27.74 12.66 6.54
N ASN A 99 29.01 12.61 6.96
CA ASN A 99 30.13 13.11 6.15
C ASN A 99 30.63 12.08 5.12
N CYS A 100 29.88 11.00 4.89
CA CYS A 100 30.20 9.87 4.00
C CYS A 100 31.48 9.06 4.36
N TYR A 101 32.21 9.40 5.41
CA TYR A 101 33.37 8.65 5.90
C TYR A 101 32.97 7.73 7.04
N GLN A 102 33.09 6.40 6.88
CA GLN A 102 32.54 5.42 7.84
C GLN A 102 31.05 5.67 8.15
N ALA A 103 30.28 6.03 7.11
CA ALA A 103 28.90 6.51 7.22
C ALA A 103 27.97 5.56 7.98
N LEU A 104 28.12 4.24 7.83
CA LEU A 104 27.29 3.26 8.53
C LEU A 104 27.34 3.42 10.05
N SER A 105 28.53 3.60 10.62
CA SER A 105 28.70 3.81 12.07
C SER A 105 28.00 5.09 12.52
N GLN A 106 28.15 6.17 11.75
CA GLN A 106 27.51 7.46 12.04
C GLN A 106 25.97 7.37 11.95
N MET A 107 25.45 6.67 10.94
CA MET A 107 24.01 6.46 10.77
C MET A 107 23.42 5.65 11.93
N LEU A 108 24.11 4.58 12.36
CA LEU A 108 23.69 3.76 13.49
C LEU A 108 23.67 4.58 14.80
N LEU A 109 24.73 5.36 15.07
CA LEU A 109 24.79 6.23 16.24
C LEU A 109 23.69 7.31 16.21
N THR A 110 23.45 7.90 15.04
CA THR A 110 22.40 8.92 14.86
C THR A 110 21.01 8.34 15.11
N ASN A 111 20.71 7.17 14.54
CA ASN A 111 19.44 6.47 14.78
C ASN A 111 19.26 6.16 16.27
N GLN A 112 20.30 5.64 16.94
CA GLN A 112 20.25 5.36 18.37
C GLN A 112 19.98 6.63 19.20
N GLN A 113 20.57 7.77 18.85
CA GLN A 113 20.33 9.04 19.53
C GLN A 113 18.89 9.54 19.30
N LEU A 114 18.39 9.48 18.06
CA LEU A 114 17.03 9.86 17.72
C LEU A 114 16.00 8.99 18.43
N ASP A 115 16.22 7.69 18.54
CA ASP A 115 15.35 6.77 19.27
C ASP A 115 15.28 7.13 20.76
N LYS A 116 16.44 7.41 21.39
CA LYS A 116 16.49 7.88 22.79
C LYS A 116 15.74 9.21 22.99
N LEU A 117 15.85 10.14 22.05
CA LEU A 117 15.11 11.41 22.12
C LEU A 117 13.61 11.19 21.94
N ASN A 118 13.21 10.28 21.04
CA ASN A 118 11.82 9.93 20.80
C ASN A 118 11.19 9.23 22.01
N THR A 119 11.90 8.32 22.68
CA THR A 119 11.38 7.65 23.90
C THR A 119 11.15 8.65 25.02
N VAL A 120 12.07 9.60 25.23
CA VAL A 120 11.91 10.69 26.22
C VAL A 120 10.72 11.58 25.85
N ARG A 121 10.55 11.95 24.58
CA ARG A 121 9.40 12.74 24.12
C ARG A 121 8.08 12.03 24.37
N LEU A 122 8.00 10.75 24.02
CA LEU A 122 6.80 9.93 24.20
C LEU A 122 6.46 9.72 25.69
N ALA A 123 7.47 9.58 26.55
CA ALA A 123 7.26 9.52 27.99
C ALA A 123 6.69 10.83 28.58
N ASN A 124 7.01 11.96 27.95
CA ASN A 124 6.55 13.29 28.36
C ASN A 124 5.21 13.71 27.72
N SER A 125 4.70 12.99 26.72
CA SER A 125 3.44 13.29 26.02
C SER A 125 2.36 12.24 26.32
N LEU A 126 1.25 12.63 26.96
CA LEU A 126 0.17 11.73 27.39
C LEU A 126 -0.75 11.16 26.29
N VAL A 127 -0.48 11.31 24.99
CA VAL A 127 -1.43 10.88 23.94
C VAL A 127 -0.73 10.17 22.80
N ARG A 128 -1.11 8.91 22.56
CA ARG A 128 -0.76 8.13 21.38
C ARG A 128 -1.83 8.36 20.32
N GLU A 129 -1.44 8.95 19.20
CA GLU A 129 -2.23 8.88 17.99
C GLU A 129 -1.50 7.98 16.99
N SER A 130 -2.04 6.78 16.83
CA SER A 130 -1.60 5.81 15.84
C SER A 130 -1.82 6.43 14.46
N ARG A 131 -0.73 6.78 13.77
CA ARG A 131 -0.81 7.17 12.36
C ARG A 131 -1.27 5.96 11.55
N VAL A 132 -2.58 5.86 11.34
CA VAL A 132 -3.18 4.90 10.42
C VAL A 132 -2.73 5.30 9.01
N CYS A 133 -1.86 4.49 8.40
CA CYS A 133 -1.42 4.71 7.05
C CYS A 133 -2.57 4.36 6.08
N VAL A 134 -3.05 5.36 5.33
CA VAL A 134 -4.15 5.24 4.35
C VAL A 134 -3.72 4.51 3.06
N CYS A 135 -2.44 4.14 2.92
CA CYS A 135 -1.89 3.55 1.68
C CYS A 135 -2.19 2.05 1.44
N LYS A 136 -3.11 1.43 2.19
CA LYS A 136 -3.29 -0.04 2.27
C LYS A 136 -3.57 -0.77 0.94
N ILE A 137 -4.04 -0.09 -0.10
CA ILE A 137 -4.47 -0.73 -1.37
C ILE A 137 -3.44 -0.62 -2.50
N PHE A 138 -2.44 0.26 -2.43
CA PHE A 138 -1.64 0.63 -3.62
C PHE A 138 -0.13 0.34 -3.55
N CYS A 139 0.36 -0.28 -2.47
CA CYS A 139 1.80 -0.47 -2.26
C CYS A 139 2.43 -1.70 -2.91
N ILE A 140 1.65 -2.73 -3.24
CA ILE A 140 2.21 -4.03 -3.62
C ILE A 140 2.87 -3.99 -5.02
N CYS A 141 2.48 -3.03 -5.86
CA CYS A 141 2.84 -3.02 -7.29
C CYS A 141 4.23 -2.44 -7.64
N LYS A 142 5.22 -2.44 -6.73
CA LYS A 142 6.57 -1.93 -7.06
C LYS A 142 7.57 -2.97 -7.57
N GLU A 143 7.29 -4.28 -7.45
CA GLU A 143 8.30 -5.32 -7.74
C GLU A 143 7.98 -6.30 -8.88
N GLY A 144 6.99 -6.04 -9.74
CA GLY A 144 6.62 -7.03 -10.76
C GLY A 144 6.02 -6.45 -12.03
N TYR A 145 6.71 -5.52 -12.70
CA TYR A 145 6.41 -5.25 -14.11
C TYR A 145 7.00 -6.39 -14.95
N HIS A 146 6.28 -7.50 -15.05
CA HIS A 146 6.43 -8.42 -16.16
C HIS A 146 5.48 -7.95 -17.26
N PRO A 147 5.99 -7.38 -18.37
CA PRO A 147 5.15 -7.08 -19.51
C PRO A 147 4.74 -8.43 -20.14
N LEU A 148 3.43 -8.66 -20.21
CA LEU A 148 2.86 -9.46 -21.29
C LEU A 148 2.56 -8.52 -22.45
#